data_AF-A0A1F9BS10-F1
#
_entry.id   AF-A0A1F9BS10-F1
#
_cell.length_a   1.000
_cell.length_b   1.000
_cell.length_c   1.000
_cell.angle_alpha   90.00
_cell.angle_beta   90.00
_cell.angle_gamma   90.00
#
_symmetry.space_group_name_H-M   'P 1'
#
loop_
_entity.id
_entity.type
_entity.pdbx_description
1 polymer ?
#
loop_
_entity_poly.entity_id
_entity_poly.type
_entity_poly.pdbx_seq_one_letter_code
_entity_poly.pdbx_strand_id
1 'polypeptide(L)'
;MKAVIVFSGTGPILILTSYPSIDDPKLIGKLKAKGINKFVSFEVPIDQCKALYCKCYDLIEDLEKGEEEIMVLDVDGVHILRNFSLKTSTP
;
A
#
# COMPACT_ATOMS: atom_id res chain seq x y z
N MET A 1 0.88 -2.44 10.92
CA MET A 1 1.15 -1.99 9.54
C MET A 1 0.01 -2.42 8.63
N LYS A 2 -0.28 -1.65 7.59
CA LYS A 2 -1.32 -1.94 6.60
C LYS A 2 -0.71 -2.04 5.21
N ALA A 3 -1.26 -2.92 4.39
CA ALA A 3 -0.97 -3.01 2.97
C ALA A 3 -2.16 -2.47 2.17
N VAL A 4 -1.90 -1.55 1.26
CA VAL A 4 -2.94 -0.84 0.53
C VAL A 4 -2.59 -0.78 -0.95
N ILE A 5 -3.55 -1.15 -1.80
CA ILE A 5 -3.48 -0.89 -3.23
C ILE A 5 -4.06 0.50 -3.48
N VAL A 6 -3.29 1.39 -4.07
CA VAL A 6 -3.70 2.75 -4.44
C VAL A 6 -3.81 2.84 -5.95
N PHE A 7 -5.04 3.03 -6.44
CA PHE A 7 -5.34 3.29 -7.84
C PHE A 7 -5.21 4.77 -8.14
N SER A 8 -4.22 5.12 -8.93
CA SER A 8 -4.02 6.48 -9.45
C SER A 8 -4.35 6.54 -10.94
N GLY A 9 -4.22 7.73 -11.55
CA GLY A 9 -4.44 7.90 -12.99
C GLY A 9 -3.52 7.07 -13.89
N THR A 10 -2.37 6.61 -13.37
CA THR A 10 -1.42 5.76 -14.11
C THR A 10 -1.61 4.27 -13.84
N GLY A 11 -2.49 3.89 -12.91
CA GLY A 11 -2.73 2.50 -12.51
C GLY A 11 -2.56 2.25 -11.01
N PRO A 12 -2.72 0.99 -10.57
CA PRO A 12 -2.55 0.59 -9.19
C PRO A 12 -1.09 0.50 -8.78
N ILE A 13 -0.80 0.96 -7.57
CA ILE A 13 0.46 0.73 -6.87
C ILE A 13 0.17 0.05 -5.53
N LEU A 14 1.04 -0.86 -5.10
CA LEU A 14 0.94 -1.50 -3.79
C LEU A 14 1.88 -0.79 -2.82
N ILE A 15 1.35 -0.30 -1.71
CA ILE A 15 2.11 0.37 -0.67
C ILE A 15 1.94 -0.30 0.69
N LEU A 16 2.99 -0.20 1.51
CA LEU A 16 2.93 -0.44 2.95
C LEU A 16 2.92 0.89 3.68
N THR A 17 2.19 0.90 4.78
CA THR A 17 2.15 2.06 5.66
C THR A 17 2.03 1.67 7.13
N SER A 18 2.69 2.45 7.99
CA SER A 18 2.54 2.40 9.45
C SER A 18 1.34 3.21 9.96
N TYR A 19 0.67 4.02 9.11
CA TYR A 19 -0.50 4.80 9.50
C TYR A 19 -1.71 3.90 9.84
N PRO A 20 -2.56 4.32 10.80
CA PRO A 20 -3.68 3.50 11.28
C PRO A 20 -4.82 3.38 10.26
N SER A 21 -4.96 4.34 9.35
CA SER A 21 -5.98 4.36 8.31
C SER A 21 -5.44 4.95 7.01
N ILE A 22 -6.03 4.55 5.88
CA ILE A 22 -5.76 5.15 4.57
C ILE A 22 -6.23 6.61 4.51
N ASP A 23 -7.24 6.95 5.32
CA ASP A 23 -7.78 8.30 5.44
C ASP A 23 -6.98 9.21 6.38
N ASP A 24 -5.85 8.72 6.92
CA ASP A 24 -4.99 9.51 7.78
C ASP A 24 -4.49 10.77 7.01
N PRO A 25 -4.71 11.99 7.54
CA PRO A 25 -4.33 13.21 6.85
C PRO A 25 -2.83 13.30 6.51
N LYS A 26 -1.95 12.71 7.33
CA LYS A 26 -0.50 12.67 7.08
C LYS A 26 -0.18 11.76 5.90
N LEU A 27 -0.85 10.59 5.80
CA LEU A 27 -0.74 9.67 4.67
C LEU A 27 -1.20 10.32 3.37
N ILE A 28 -2.38 10.95 3.38
CA ILE A 28 -2.91 11.68 2.23
C ILE A 28 -1.97 12.81 1.82
N GLY A 29 -1.41 13.55 2.79
CA GLY A 29 -0.43 14.60 2.54
C GLY A 29 0.82 14.09 1.81
N LYS A 30 1.35 12.93 2.22
CA LYS A 30 2.50 12.30 1.56
C LYS A 30 2.16 11.78 0.15
N LEU A 31 0.97 11.21 -0.06
CA LEU A 31 0.51 10.80 -1.40
C LEU A 31 0.38 12.01 -2.34
N LYS A 32 -0.19 13.12 -1.86
CA LYS A 32 -0.27 14.38 -2.61
C LYS A 32 1.11 14.95 -2.95
N ALA A 33 2.05 14.92 -2.01
CA ALA A 33 3.43 15.35 -2.26
C ALA A 33 4.13 14.53 -3.36
N LYS A 34 3.70 13.27 -3.56
CA LYS A 34 4.14 12.39 -4.66
C LYS A 34 3.30 12.55 -5.95
N GLY A 35 2.42 13.55 -6.03
CA GLY A 35 1.58 13.84 -7.20
C GLY A 35 0.27 13.05 -7.27
N ILE A 36 -0.03 12.22 -6.28
CA ILE A 36 -1.25 11.40 -6.21
C ILE A 36 -2.36 12.24 -5.55
N ASN A 37 -2.99 13.11 -6.34
CA ASN A 37 -4.01 14.03 -5.86
C ASN A 37 -5.42 13.41 -5.78
N LYS A 38 -5.68 12.39 -6.60
CA LYS A 38 -6.93 11.62 -6.62
C LYS A 38 -6.58 10.16 -6.74
N PHE A 39 -7.16 9.34 -5.86
CA PHE A 39 -6.95 7.91 -5.88
C PHE A 39 -8.16 7.17 -5.32
N VAL A 40 -8.25 5.88 -5.63
CA VAL A 40 -9.10 4.92 -4.92
C VAL A 40 -8.19 3.94 -4.23
N SER A 41 -8.48 3.58 -2.99
CA SER A 41 -7.62 2.68 -2.22
C SER A 41 -8.37 1.46 -1.72
N PHE A 42 -7.69 0.32 -1.71
CA PHE A 42 -8.19 -0.94 -1.16
C PHE A 42 -7.16 -1.52 -0.20
N GLU A 43 -7.57 -1.77 1.04
CA GLU A 43 -6.75 -2.50 2.00
C GLU A 43 -6.70 -3.98 1.61
N VAL A 44 -5.52 -4.58 1.67
CA VAL A 44 -5.30 -5.99 1.34
C VAL A 44 -4.59 -6.73 2.48
N PRO A 45 -4.75 -8.06 2.59
CA PRO A 45 -4.14 -8.83 3.67
C PRO A 45 -2.61 -8.73 3.62
N ILE A 46 -2.01 -8.24 4.71
CA ILE A 46 -0.55 -8.08 4.80
C ILE A 46 0.16 -9.43 4.70
N ASP A 47 -0.41 -10.51 5.24
CA ASP A 47 0.17 -11.85 5.18
C ASP A 47 0.30 -12.37 3.74
N GLN A 48 -0.60 -11.94 2.85
CA GLN A 48 -0.50 -12.25 1.43
C GLN A 48 0.64 -11.47 0.77
N CYS A 49 0.79 -10.18 1.09
CA CYS A 49 1.94 -9.39 0.63
C CYS A 49 3.26 -10.01 1.10
N LYS A 50 3.31 -10.45 2.36
CA LYS A 50 4.47 -11.12 2.96
C LYS A 50 4.86 -12.39 2.21
N ALA A 51 3.89 -13.23 1.83
CA ALA A 51 4.14 -14.44 1.05
C ALA A 51 4.63 -14.15 -0.38
N LEU A 52 4.05 -13.12 -1.04
CA LEU A 52 4.37 -12.78 -2.43
C LEU A 52 5.69 -12.04 -2.59
N TYR A 53 6.00 -11.13 -1.67
CA TYR A 53 7.17 -10.25 -1.72
C TYR A 53 8.23 -10.66 -0.69
N CYS A 54 8.39 -11.97 -0.45
CA CYS A 54 9.25 -12.58 0.58
C CYS A 54 10.67 -11.96 0.71
N LYS A 55 11.26 -11.42 -0.37
CA LYS A 55 12.57 -10.73 -0.35
C LYS A 55 12.54 -9.27 0.12
N CYS A 56 11.37 -8.63 0.10
CA CYS A 56 11.16 -7.27 0.60
C CYS A 56 10.86 -7.25 2.10
N TYR A 57 10.92 -8.40 2.79
CA TYR A 57 10.57 -8.47 4.21
C TYR A 57 11.62 -7.85 5.13
N ASP A 58 12.90 -7.88 4.76
CA ASP A 58 13.94 -7.15 5.49
C ASP A 58 13.61 -5.63 5.56
N LEU A 59 12.86 -5.11 4.57
CA LEU A 59 12.40 -3.72 4.53
C LEU A 59 11.21 -3.46 5.48
N ILE A 60 10.48 -4.51 5.90
CA ILE A 60 9.35 -4.42 6.86
C ILE A 60 9.89 -4.19 8.27
N GLU A 61 10.97 -4.89 8.67
CA GLU A 61 11.59 -4.71 9.99
C GLU A 61 12.20 -3.32 10.17
N ASP A 62 12.70 -2.72 9.08
CA ASP A 62 13.21 -1.34 9.10
C ASP A 62 12.07 -0.30 9.12
N LEU A 63 10.95 -0.57 8.45
CA LEU A 63 9.77 0.30 8.52
C LEU A 63 9.08 0.27 9.89
N GLU A 64 9.15 -0.84 10.63
CA GLU A 64 8.66 -0.92 12.02
C GLU A 64 9.47 -0.03 12.99
N LYS A 65 10.71 0.30 12.63
CA LYS A 65 11.57 1.22 13.40
C LYS A 65 11.42 2.68 12.95
N GLY A 66 10.97 2.91 11.72
CA GLY A 66 10.77 4.23 11.13
C GLY A 66 9.37 4.78 11.43
N GLU A 67 9.29 5.74 12.33
CA GLU A 67 8.04 6.47 12.56
C GLU A 67 7.55 7.12 11.24
N GLU A 68 6.29 6.84 10.88
CA GLU A 68 5.53 7.53 9.84
C GLU A 68 5.89 7.27 8.35
N GLU A 69 6.49 6.16 7.94
CA GLU A 69 6.85 5.97 6.51
C GLU A 69 5.79 5.29 5.61
N ILE A 70 5.86 5.62 4.31
CA ILE A 70 5.15 4.94 3.22
C ILE A 70 6.21 4.29 2.35
N MET A 71 6.04 3.00 2.09
CA MET A 71 6.93 2.24 1.23
C MET A 71 6.16 1.69 0.03
N VAL A 72 6.73 1.81 -1.17
CA VAL A 72 6.15 1.21 -2.37
C VAL A 72 6.71 -0.20 -2.52
N LEU A 73 5.83 -1.21 -2.51
CA LEU A 73 6.20 -2.61 -2.71
C LEU A 73 6.19 -3.00 -4.19
N ASP A 74 5.20 -2.49 -4.93
CA ASP A 74 5.02 -2.87 -6.32
C ASP A 74 4.35 -1.74 -7.11
N VAL A 75 4.76 -1.60 -8.35
CA VAL A 75 4.23 -0.63 -9.32
C VAL A 75 3.74 -1.31 -10.60
N ASP A 76 3.96 -2.63 -10.75
CA ASP A 76 3.40 -3.41 -11.84
C ASP A 76 1.93 -3.73 -11.54
N GLY A 77 1.04 -2.88 -12.08
CA GLY A 77 -0.38 -3.02 -11.89
C GLY A 77 -0.97 -4.35 -12.38
N VAL A 78 -0.38 -4.98 -13.39
CA VAL A 78 -0.85 -6.29 -13.88
C VAL A 78 -0.51 -7.37 -12.86
N HIS A 79 0.70 -7.34 -12.32
CA HIS A 79 1.11 -8.26 -11.26
C HIS A 79 0.26 -8.09 -10.00
N ILE A 80 0.01 -6.86 -9.57
CA ILE A 80 -0.84 -6.56 -8.40
C ILE A 80 -2.26 -7.11 -8.61
N LEU A 81 -2.92 -6.75 -9.71
CA LEU A 81 -4.32 -7.12 -9.95
C LEU A 81 -4.52 -8.62 -10.19
N ARG A 82 -3.49 -9.32 -10.65
CA ARG A 82 -3.52 -10.79 -10.80
C ARG A 82 -3.47 -11.51 -9.46
N ASN A 83 -2.76 -10.94 -8.48
CA ASN A 83 -2.52 -11.60 -7.20
C ASN A 83 -3.52 -11.16 -6.10
N PHE A 84 -4.08 -9.96 -6.18
CA PHE A 84 -5.00 -9.44 -5.15
C PHE A 84 -6.44 -9.35 -5.66
N SER A 85 -7.38 -9.86 -4.86
CA SER A 85 -8.81 -9.74 -5.14
C SER A 85 -9.37 -8.48 -4.50
N LEU A 86 -9.92 -7.57 -5.30
CA LEU A 86 -10.58 -6.34 -4.84
C LEU A 86 -12.02 -6.65 -4.42
N LYS A 87 -12.19 -7.49 -3.41
CA LYS A 87 -13.51 -7.68 -2.80
C LYS A 87 -13.75 -6.52 -1.85
N THR A 88 -14.91 -5.88 -1.97
CA THR A 88 -15.42 -5.00 -0.92
C THR A 88 -15.41 -5.77 0.38
N SER A 89 -14.60 -5.33 1.35
CA SER A 89 -14.72 -5.81 2.74
C SER A 89 -16.17 -5.57 3.14
N THR A 90 -16.92 -6.65 3.36
CA THR A 90 -18.29 -6.58 3.85
C THR A 90 -18.29 -5.74 5.14
N PRO A 91 -19.21 -4.77 5.30
CA PRO A 91 -19.27 -3.90 6.47
C PRO A 91 -19.45 -4.67 7.78
#